data_AF-A0A2L2WNB5-F1
#
_entry.id   AF-A0A2L2WNB5-F1
#
_cell.length_a   1.000
_cell.length_b   1.000
_cell.length_c   1.000
_cell.angle_alpha   90.00
_cell.angle_beta   90.00
_cell.angle_gamma   90.00
#
_symmetry.space_group_name_H-M   'P 1'
#
loop_
_entity.id
_entity.type
_entity.pdbx_description
1 polymer ?
#
loop_
_entity_poly.entity_id
_entity_poly.type
_entity_poly.pdbx_seq_one_letter_code
_entity_poly.pdbx_strand_id
1 'polypeptide(L)'
;MIADKLSQPRTHLNCDDLTPNQKVFLWEVMARHGAKQGFSYDRFFEKGFFRWELMGITAIKHDFIRTHVKELFPEHEPEDIEKVIAGIDAVNGEFYRLLGRSYGLKKIFHAYISELGMSITTSLKRFSMDDWEDFERVGIYAIMEEFEREVSCIDRGGQIENA
;
A
#
# COMPACT_ATOMS: atom_id res chain seq x y z
N MET A 1 3.76 1.04 18.37
CA MET A 1 2.68 1.66 17.59
C MET A 1 1.87 0.54 16.93
N ILE A 2 0.60 0.76 16.54
CA ILE A 2 -0.21 -0.20 15.77
C ILE A 2 0.47 -0.53 14.44
N ALA A 3 1.07 0.47 13.78
CA ALA A 3 1.88 0.27 12.59
C ALA A 3 3.01 -0.75 12.82
N ASP A 4 3.73 -0.66 13.95
CA ASP A 4 4.79 -1.62 14.30
C ASP A 4 4.26 -3.04 14.52
N LYS A 5 3.06 -3.18 15.10
CA LYS A 5 2.44 -4.50 15.31
C LYS A 5 2.08 -5.17 13.99
N LEU A 6 1.74 -4.37 12.98
CA LEU A 6 1.44 -4.84 11.63
C LEU A 6 2.68 -4.94 10.73
N SER A 7 3.87 -4.70 11.28
CA SER A 7 5.14 -4.69 10.51
C SER A 7 5.47 -6.03 9.85
N GLN A 8 4.91 -7.12 10.37
CA GLN A 8 5.11 -8.46 9.86
C GLN A 8 3.88 -8.93 9.07
N PRO A 9 4.06 -9.40 7.82
CA PRO A 9 2.96 -9.95 7.04
C PRO A 9 2.19 -11.03 7.81
N ARG A 10 0.87 -11.07 7.62
CA ARG A 10 -0.09 -11.97 8.29
C ARG A 10 -0.26 -11.76 9.79
N THR A 11 0.44 -10.79 10.39
CA THR A 11 0.15 -10.40 11.77
C THR A 11 -1.15 -9.62 11.83
N HIS A 12 -1.94 -9.90 12.84
CA HIS A 12 -3.18 -9.20 13.16
C HIS A 12 -3.09 -8.63 14.57
N LEU A 13 -3.96 -7.66 14.85
CA LEU A 13 -4.16 -7.11 16.18
C LEU A 13 -4.94 -8.10 17.05
N ASN A 14 -4.72 -8.03 18.35
CA ASN A 14 -5.59 -8.62 19.34
C ASN A 14 -6.80 -7.71 19.58
N CYS A 15 -7.90 -8.29 20.07
CA CYS A 15 -9.09 -7.52 20.41
C CYS A 15 -8.82 -6.40 21.43
N ASP A 16 -7.84 -6.57 22.31
CA ASP A 16 -7.53 -5.61 23.36
C ASP A 16 -6.44 -4.60 22.94
N ASP A 17 -5.93 -4.69 21.71
CA ASP A 17 -4.95 -3.73 21.19
C ASP A 17 -5.57 -2.35 20.91
N LEU A 18 -6.89 -2.27 20.77
CA LEU A 18 -7.65 -1.06 20.51
C LEU A 18 -8.89 -1.01 21.40
N THR A 19 -9.19 0.18 21.93
CA THR A 19 -10.47 0.45 22.62
C THR A 19 -11.65 0.37 21.64
N PRO A 20 -12.89 0.20 22.12
CA PRO A 20 -14.07 0.22 21.24
C PRO A 20 -14.16 1.47 20.36
N ASN A 21 -13.86 2.66 20.90
CA ASN A 21 -13.87 3.90 20.12
C ASN A 21 -12.77 3.92 19.06
N GLN A 22 -11.56 3.44 19.39
CA GLN A 22 -10.48 3.32 18.42
C GLN A 22 -10.80 2.33 17.30
N LYS A 23 -11.58 1.27 17.55
CA LYS A 23 -12.04 0.35 16.51
C LYS A 23 -13.05 1.00 15.57
N VAL A 24 -13.98 1.80 16.11
CA VAL A 24 -14.92 2.59 15.29
C VAL A 24 -14.14 3.57 14.42
N PHE A 25 -13.17 4.27 15.01
CA PHE A 25 -12.37 5.24 14.28
C PHE A 25 -11.45 4.60 13.23
N LEU A 26 -10.82 3.47 13.55
CA LEU A 26 -10.05 2.67 12.57
C LEU A 26 -10.91 2.31 11.36
N TRP A 27 -12.16 1.91 11.60
CA TRP A 27 -13.11 1.65 10.51
C TRP A 27 -13.39 2.92 9.70
N GLU A 28 -13.63 4.07 10.33
CA GLU A 28 -13.87 5.33 9.62
C GLU A 28 -12.69 5.72 8.72
N VAL A 29 -11.45 5.61 9.22
CA VAL A 29 -10.23 5.86 8.43
C VAL A 29 -10.17 4.91 7.23
N MET A 30 -10.35 3.61 7.44
CA MET A 30 -10.33 2.62 6.35
C MET A 30 -11.43 2.85 5.32
N ALA A 31 -12.62 3.28 5.75
CA ALA A 31 -13.74 3.59 4.87
C ALA A 31 -13.44 4.80 3.97
N ARG A 32 -12.69 5.81 4.44
CA ARG A 32 -12.22 6.93 3.61
C ARG A 32 -11.34 6.46 2.45
N HIS A 33 -10.59 5.37 2.66
CA HIS A 33 -9.75 4.73 1.64
C HIS A 33 -10.46 3.62 0.84
N GLY A 34 -11.81 3.59 0.87
CA GLY A 34 -12.60 2.69 0.03
C GLY A 34 -12.67 1.23 0.52
N ALA A 35 -12.12 0.91 1.69
CA ALA A 35 -12.20 -0.44 2.22
C ALA A 35 -13.61 -0.78 2.73
N LYS A 36 -14.01 -2.05 2.59
CA LYS A 36 -15.27 -2.56 3.16
C LYS A 36 -15.09 -2.91 4.64
N GLN A 37 -16.17 -2.82 5.41
CA GLN A 37 -16.14 -3.06 6.85
C GLN A 37 -15.72 -4.49 7.19
N GLY A 38 -16.41 -5.48 6.62
CA GLY A 38 -16.08 -6.89 6.85
C GLY A 38 -14.64 -7.22 6.45
N PHE A 39 -14.17 -6.66 5.32
CA PHE A 39 -12.77 -6.80 4.92
C PHE A 39 -11.83 -6.23 5.99
N SER A 40 -12.05 -4.99 6.42
CA SER A 40 -11.18 -4.34 7.41
C SER A 40 -11.12 -5.14 8.72
N TYR A 41 -12.26 -5.57 9.26
CA TYR A 41 -12.29 -6.38 10.48
C TYR A 41 -11.54 -7.71 10.32
N ASP A 42 -11.80 -8.46 9.25
CA ASP A 42 -11.12 -9.72 8.97
C ASP A 42 -9.60 -9.53 8.89
N ARG A 43 -9.13 -8.48 8.20
CA ARG A 43 -7.67 -8.26 8.05
C ARG A 43 -7.03 -7.83 9.35
N PHE A 44 -7.63 -6.88 10.08
CA PHE A 44 -7.02 -6.36 11.31
C PHE A 44 -7.08 -7.33 12.48
N PHE A 45 -8.06 -8.25 12.56
CA PHE A 45 -8.28 -9.05 13.77
C PHE A 45 -8.26 -10.58 13.56
N GLU A 46 -8.10 -11.07 12.32
CA GLU A 46 -8.09 -12.51 12.05
C GLU A 46 -6.98 -12.95 11.09
N LYS A 47 -6.89 -12.32 9.91
CA LYS A 47 -6.10 -12.86 8.78
C LYS A 47 -4.75 -12.14 8.56
N GLY A 48 -4.61 -10.93 9.11
CA GLY A 48 -3.51 -10.03 8.82
C GLY A 48 -3.46 -9.61 7.35
N PHE A 49 -2.40 -8.90 6.97
CA PHE A 49 -2.19 -8.39 5.61
C PHE A 49 -1.04 -9.09 4.89
N PHE A 50 -1.09 -9.19 3.56
CA PHE A 50 0.08 -9.54 2.77
C PHE A 50 1.05 -8.36 2.71
N ARG A 51 2.31 -8.64 2.39
CA ARG A 51 3.34 -7.61 2.32
C ARG A 51 3.01 -6.55 1.28
N TRP A 52 2.43 -6.93 0.14
CA TRP A 52 2.03 -5.97 -0.89
C TRP A 52 0.93 -5.01 -0.42
N GLU A 53 -0.02 -5.46 0.41
CA GLU A 53 -1.06 -4.58 0.98
C GLU A 53 -0.49 -3.64 2.03
N LEU A 54 0.47 -4.14 2.84
CA LEU A 54 1.14 -3.30 3.83
C LEU A 54 1.90 -2.15 3.17
N MET A 55 2.61 -2.44 2.08
CA MET A 55 3.44 -1.48 1.34
C MET A 55 2.64 -0.51 0.45
N GLY A 56 1.57 -1.00 -0.19
CA GLY A 56 0.83 -0.23 -1.19
C GLY A 56 1.42 -0.34 -2.60
N ILE A 57 0.54 -0.39 -3.60
CA ILE A 57 0.89 -0.60 -5.01
C ILE A 57 1.73 0.54 -5.56
N THR A 58 1.49 1.78 -5.15
CA THR A 58 2.25 2.94 -5.61
C THR A 58 3.72 2.80 -5.21
N ALA A 59 3.98 2.54 -3.93
CA ALA A 59 5.35 2.35 -3.42
C ALA A 59 6.06 1.18 -4.12
N ILE A 60 5.36 0.07 -4.34
CA ILE A 60 5.89 -1.11 -5.04
C ILE A 60 6.28 -0.80 -6.49
N LYS A 61 5.42 -0.08 -7.24
CA LYS A 61 5.72 0.33 -8.61
C LYS A 61 6.98 1.21 -8.65
N HIS A 62 7.06 2.18 -7.75
CA HIS A 62 8.17 3.12 -7.69
C HIS A 62 9.48 2.42 -7.32
N ASP A 63 9.46 1.57 -6.30
CA ASP A 63 10.63 0.77 -5.87
C ASP A 63 11.15 -0.11 -7.02
N PHE A 64 10.24 -0.77 -7.75
CA PHE A 64 10.61 -1.59 -8.89
C PHE A 64 11.23 -0.77 -10.02
N ILE A 65 10.68 0.41 -10.33
CA ILE A 65 11.25 1.31 -11.35
C ILE A 65 12.66 1.73 -10.94
N ARG A 66 12.86 2.17 -9.70
CA ARG A 66 14.17 2.62 -9.19
C ARG A 66 15.21 1.51 -9.18
N THR A 67 14.79 0.28 -8.89
CA THR A 67 15.68 -0.89 -8.86
C THR A 67 16.09 -1.34 -10.27
N HIS A 68 15.24 -1.13 -11.27
CA HIS A 68 15.44 -1.61 -12.64
C HIS A 68 15.60 -0.49 -13.67
N VAL A 69 16.12 0.68 -13.26
CA VAL A 69 16.29 1.84 -14.15
C VAL A 69 17.08 1.48 -15.41
N LYS A 70 18.15 0.69 -15.28
CA LYS A 70 19.04 0.33 -16.40
C LYS A 70 18.33 -0.56 -17.43
N GLU A 71 17.51 -1.48 -16.98
CA GLU A 71 16.75 -2.38 -17.83
C GLU A 71 15.53 -1.69 -18.47
N LEU A 72 14.98 -0.69 -17.79
CA LEU A 72 13.88 0.13 -18.29
C LEU A 72 14.34 1.20 -19.29
N PHE A 73 15.56 1.73 -19.10
CA PHE A 73 16.13 2.81 -19.90
C PHE A 73 17.57 2.48 -20.35
N PRO A 74 17.75 1.45 -21.21
CA PRO A 74 19.08 0.94 -21.55
C PRO A 74 19.93 1.91 -22.38
N GLU A 75 19.30 2.83 -23.11
CA GLU A 75 20.02 3.80 -23.97
C GLU A 75 20.48 5.04 -23.20
N HIS A 76 19.72 5.45 -22.19
CA HIS A 76 20.03 6.64 -21.40
C HIS A 76 19.28 6.58 -20.06
N GLU A 77 20.03 6.57 -18.95
CA GLU A 77 19.42 6.71 -17.63
C GLU A 77 18.80 8.11 -17.50
N PRO A 78 17.54 8.21 -17.03
CA PRO A 78 16.88 9.50 -16.89
C PRO A 78 17.59 10.37 -15.85
N GLU A 79 17.83 11.64 -16.19
CA GLU A 79 18.42 12.63 -15.28
C GLU A 79 17.54 12.88 -14.04
N ASP A 80 16.21 12.76 -14.20
CA ASP A 80 15.22 12.92 -13.13
C ASP A 80 14.23 11.75 -13.16
N ILE A 81 14.53 10.73 -12.35
CA ILE A 81 13.70 9.53 -12.23
C ILE A 81 12.34 9.83 -11.60
N GLU A 82 12.23 10.84 -10.74
CA GLU A 82 10.98 11.16 -10.04
C GLU A 82 9.98 11.79 -11.02
N LYS A 83 10.45 12.63 -11.94
CA LYS A 83 9.62 13.15 -13.04
C LYS A 83 9.14 12.02 -13.96
N VAL A 84 9.98 11.01 -14.21
CA VAL A 84 9.58 9.84 -15.00
C VAL A 84 8.50 9.04 -14.28
N ILE A 85 8.69 8.76 -12.98
CA ILE A 85 7.69 8.06 -12.15
C ILE A 85 6.36 8.83 -12.13
N ALA A 86 6.39 10.16 -11.94
CA ALA A 86 5.18 10.98 -11.98
C ALA A 86 4.47 10.91 -13.34
N GLY A 87 5.22 10.90 -14.45
CA GLY A 87 4.67 10.70 -15.79
C GLY A 87 4.05 9.32 -15.99
N ILE A 88 4.61 8.28 -15.37
CA ILE A 88 4.06 6.92 -15.40
C ILE A 88 2.75 6.85 -14.61
N ASP A 89 2.70 7.44 -13.42
CA ASP A 89 1.49 7.42 -12.58
C ASP A 89 0.35 8.23 -13.17
N ALA A 90 0.66 9.26 -13.98
CA ALA A 90 -0.35 10.08 -14.65
C ALA A 90 -1.16 9.31 -15.71
N VAL A 91 -0.71 8.12 -16.14
CA VAL A 91 -1.34 7.35 -17.20
C VAL A 91 -1.64 5.92 -16.73
N ASN A 92 -2.94 5.62 -16.59
CA ASN A 92 -3.40 4.29 -16.17
C ASN A 92 -2.77 3.17 -16.99
N GLY A 93 -2.15 2.21 -16.29
CA GLY A 93 -1.52 1.04 -16.89
C GLY A 93 -0.18 1.32 -17.61
N GLU A 94 0.32 2.56 -17.60
CA GLU A 94 1.64 2.89 -18.18
C GLU A 94 2.75 2.08 -17.52
N PHE A 95 2.71 1.90 -16.20
CA PHE A 95 3.69 1.08 -15.50
C PHE A 95 3.82 -0.31 -16.14
N TYR A 96 2.70 -1.01 -16.32
CA TYR A 96 2.72 -2.38 -16.83
C TYR A 96 3.04 -2.44 -18.33
N ARG A 97 2.70 -1.39 -19.08
CA ARG A 97 3.09 -1.23 -20.48
C ARG A 97 4.58 -0.95 -20.64
N LEU A 98 5.16 -0.13 -19.76
CA LEU A 98 6.60 0.14 -19.70
C LEU A 98 7.39 -1.16 -19.48
N LEU A 99 6.97 -2.02 -18.53
CA LEU A 99 7.59 -3.33 -18.33
C LEU A 99 7.56 -4.23 -19.58
N GLY A 100 6.63 -3.98 -20.50
CA GLY A 100 6.52 -4.71 -21.76
C GLY A 100 7.49 -4.25 -22.85
N ARG A 101 8.18 -3.12 -22.66
CA ARG A 101 9.15 -2.60 -23.64
C ARG A 101 10.49 -3.36 -23.60
N SER A 102 10.83 -3.93 -22.45
CA SER A 102 12.05 -4.72 -22.27
C SER A 102 11.72 -6.20 -22.09
N TYR A 103 12.49 -7.06 -22.75
CA TYR A 103 12.28 -8.50 -22.68
C TYR A 103 12.50 -9.01 -21.25
N GLY A 104 11.55 -9.79 -20.72
CA GLY A 104 11.66 -10.44 -19.42
C GLY A 104 11.28 -9.61 -18.20
N LEU A 105 11.17 -8.28 -18.29
CA LEU A 105 10.86 -7.43 -17.12
C LEU A 105 9.50 -7.72 -16.49
N LYS A 106 8.47 -8.02 -17.29
CA LYS A 106 7.18 -8.48 -16.74
C LYS A 106 7.32 -9.75 -15.89
N LYS A 107 8.16 -10.70 -16.31
CA LYS A 107 8.39 -11.94 -15.56
C LYS A 107 9.11 -11.65 -14.24
N ILE A 108 10.12 -10.79 -14.28
CA ILE A 108 10.86 -10.35 -13.08
C ILE A 108 9.92 -9.65 -12.10
N PHE A 109 9.08 -8.73 -12.59
CA PHE A 109 8.07 -8.06 -11.77
C PHE A 109 7.06 -9.04 -11.16
N HIS A 110 6.58 -10.01 -11.92
CA HIS A 110 5.67 -11.04 -11.40
C HIS A 110 6.31 -11.91 -10.33
N ALA A 111 7.61 -12.22 -10.43
CA ALA A 111 8.33 -12.89 -9.36
C ALA A 111 8.40 -12.01 -8.11
N TYR A 112 8.80 -10.74 -8.27
CA TYR A 112 8.89 -9.77 -7.17
C TYR A 112 7.55 -9.59 -6.44
N ILE A 113 6.45 -9.30 -7.14
CA ILE A 113 5.14 -9.12 -6.49
C ILE A 113 4.62 -10.43 -5.86
N SER A 114 5.01 -11.59 -6.39
CA SER A 114 4.67 -12.89 -5.80
C SER A 114 5.38 -13.12 -4.48
N GLU A 115 6.64 -12.67 -4.34
CA GLU A 115 7.37 -12.69 -3.07
C GLU A 115 6.72 -11.76 -2.03
N LEU A 116 6.05 -10.69 -2.48
CA LEU A 116 5.24 -9.81 -1.63
C LEU A 116 3.86 -10.39 -1.29
N GLY A 117 3.52 -11.58 -1.81
CA GLY A 117 2.31 -12.34 -1.47
C GLY A 117 1.14 -12.16 -2.42
N MET A 118 1.33 -11.56 -3.61
CA MET A 118 0.28 -11.48 -4.63
C MET A 118 0.32 -12.69 -5.58
N SER A 119 -0.84 -13.25 -5.93
CA SER A 119 -0.88 -14.33 -6.93
C SER A 119 -0.58 -13.81 -8.34
N ILE A 120 0.05 -14.65 -9.18
CA ILE A 120 0.34 -14.32 -10.59
C ILE A 120 -0.94 -13.99 -11.37
N THR A 121 -2.03 -14.71 -11.12
CA THR A 121 -3.31 -14.48 -11.81
C THR A 121 -3.88 -13.10 -11.46
N THR A 122 -3.79 -12.72 -10.18
CA THR A 122 -4.19 -11.40 -9.70
C THR A 122 -3.31 -10.31 -10.29
N SER A 123 -1.98 -10.47 -10.22
CA SER A 123 -1.04 -9.47 -10.71
C SER A 123 -1.22 -9.22 -12.21
N LEU A 124 -1.35 -10.27 -13.02
CA LEU A 124 -1.58 -10.16 -14.47
C LEU A 124 -2.81 -9.29 -14.77
N LYS A 125 -3.95 -9.61 -14.17
CA LYS A 125 -5.22 -8.93 -14.41
C LYS A 125 -5.20 -7.49 -13.89
N ARG A 126 -4.74 -7.29 -12.66
CA ARG A 126 -4.87 -5.99 -11.98
C ARG A 126 -3.85 -4.97 -12.46
N PHE A 127 -2.60 -5.36 -12.69
CA PHE A 127 -1.61 -4.43 -13.25
C PHE A 127 -1.88 -4.08 -14.71
N SER A 128 -2.55 -4.96 -15.48
CA SER A 128 -2.94 -4.63 -16.86
C SER A 128 -4.08 -3.61 -16.93
N MET A 129 -5.04 -3.67 -16.00
CA MET A 129 -6.19 -2.76 -15.96
C MET A 129 -5.94 -1.53 -15.08
N ASP A 130 -4.88 -1.59 -14.27
CA ASP A 130 -4.53 -0.62 -13.24
C ASP A 130 -5.67 -0.30 -12.26
N ASP A 131 -6.41 -1.36 -11.92
CA ASP A 131 -7.64 -1.32 -11.14
C ASP A 131 -7.35 -1.65 -9.68
N TRP A 132 -7.23 -0.59 -8.87
CA TRP A 132 -6.88 -0.64 -7.46
C TRP A 132 -7.77 0.31 -6.67
N GLU A 133 -8.28 -0.21 -5.55
CA GLU A 133 -8.93 0.59 -4.52
C GLU A 133 -7.90 1.50 -3.84
N ASP A 134 -8.34 2.59 -3.23
CA ASP A 134 -7.44 3.59 -2.67
C ASP A 134 -6.53 3.01 -1.57
N PHE A 135 -7.09 2.20 -0.67
CA PHE A 135 -6.29 1.55 0.38
C PHE A 135 -5.19 0.63 -0.16
N GLU A 136 -5.38 0.06 -1.35
CA GLU A 136 -4.39 -0.80 -2.00
C GLU A 136 -3.31 0.03 -2.67
N ARG A 137 -3.65 1.20 -3.20
CA ARG A 137 -2.66 2.14 -3.78
C ARG A 137 -1.76 2.70 -2.70
N VAL A 138 -2.36 3.20 -1.63
CA VAL A 138 -1.69 3.88 -0.51
C VAL A 138 -0.93 2.90 0.37
N GLY A 139 -1.52 1.73 0.66
CA GLY A 139 -0.95 0.73 1.55
C GLY A 139 -1.31 0.96 3.02
N ILE A 140 -1.43 -0.15 3.75
CA ILE A 140 -1.94 -0.13 5.13
C ILE A 140 -1.01 0.62 6.08
N TYR A 141 0.31 0.62 5.88
CA TYR A 141 1.20 1.37 6.78
C TYR A 141 0.90 2.87 6.78
N ALA A 142 0.80 3.49 5.59
CA ALA A 142 0.50 4.91 5.49
C ALA A 142 -0.87 5.26 6.10
N ILE A 143 -1.86 4.37 5.96
CA ILE A 143 -3.17 4.54 6.59
C ILE A 143 -3.10 4.41 8.11
N MET A 144 -2.25 3.52 8.64
CA MET A 144 -2.06 3.39 10.09
C MET A 144 -1.31 4.58 10.68
N GLU A 145 -0.34 5.14 9.96
CA GLU A 145 0.29 6.40 10.35
C GLU A 145 -0.72 7.56 10.41
N GLU A 146 -1.67 7.62 9.48
CA GLU A 146 -2.80 8.56 9.53
C GLU A 146 -3.67 8.33 10.77
N PHE A 147 -4.11 7.10 11.00
CA PHE A 147 -4.92 6.74 12.16
C PHE A 147 -4.23 7.13 13.48
N GLU A 148 -2.96 6.79 13.65
CA GLU A 148 -2.21 7.09 14.87
C GLU A 148 -2.03 8.59 15.10
N ARG A 149 -1.74 9.33 14.02
CA ARG A 149 -1.66 10.78 14.06
C ARG A 149 -2.98 11.38 14.52
N GLU A 150 -4.11 10.95 13.97
CA GLU A 150 -5.43 11.48 14.30
C GLU A 150 -5.89 11.09 15.72
N VAL A 151 -5.68 9.84 16.14
CA VAL A 151 -5.94 9.40 17.54
C VAL A 151 -5.16 10.26 18.53
N SER A 152 -3.87 10.52 18.25
CA SER A 152 -3.03 11.35 19.12
C SER A 152 -3.51 12.80 19.24
N CYS A 153 -4.23 13.32 18.23
CA CYS A 153 -4.81 14.67 18.27
C CYS A 153 -6.08 14.70 19.12
N ILE A 154 -6.89 13.65 19.07
CA ILE A 154 -8.11 13.51 19.88
C ILE A 154 -7.75 13.44 21.37
N ASP A 155 -6.76 12.62 21.73
CA ASP A 155 -6.33 12.47 23.13
C ASP A 155 -5.73 13.76 23.73
N ARG A 156 -5.14 14.62 22.89
CA ARG A 156 -4.59 15.92 23.30
C ARG A 156 -5.63 17.04 23.35
N GLY A 157 -6.67 16.97 22.52
CA GLY A 157 -7.79 17.92 22.54
C GLY A 157 -8.69 17.81 23.77
N GLY A 158 -8.70 16.65 24.44
CA GLY A 158 -9.44 16.41 25.70
C GLY A 158 -8.75 16.92 26.97
N GLN A 159 -7.55 17.51 26.89
CA GLN A 159 -6.81 18.04 28.04
C GLN A 159 -6.92 19.57 28.21
N ILE A 160 -7.74 20.26 27.39
CA ILE A 160 -7.96 21.71 27.47
C ILE A 160 -9.35 22.03 28.07
N GLU A 161 -9.76 21.29 29.10
CA GLU A 161 -10.81 21.76 30.02
C GLU A 161 -10.40 21.28 31.42
N ASN A 162 -9.93 22.25 32.22
CA ASN A 162 -9.70 22.26 33.68
C ASN A 162 -8.34 22.91 34.02
N ALA A 163 -8.25 24.21 33.78
CA ALA A 163 -7.33 25.11 34.48
C ALA A 163 -8.10 26.37 34.88
#